data_AF-W2LQX9-F1
#
_entry.id   AF-W2LQX9-F1
#
_cell.length_a   1.000
_cell.length_b   1.000
_cell.length_c   1.000
_cell.angle_alpha   90.00
_cell.angle_beta   90.00
_cell.angle_gamma   90.00
#
_symmetry.space_group_name_H-M   'P 1'
#
loop_
_entity.id
_entity.type
_entity.pdbx_description
1 polymer ?
#
loop_
_entity_poly.entity_id
_entity_poly.type
_entity_poly.pdbx_seq_one_letter_code
_entity_poly.pdbx_strand_id
1 'polypeptide(L)'
;METPYAVPVDDIAKPNANPAQVVVAIPVEETKIDRDPSGILLGKWEAQLCGCCTHCVPNCLMATFCPCISVAQISARLGMTTYTCALLTFVLLFAFTCGFAHVVLFVWIWQLRQMTRERFKIPGGCCEDYCASFWCPCCTLTQIATHVKSYKPGSCDFGPPDTLPAYK
;
A
#
# COMPACT_ATOMS: atom_id res chain seq x y z
N MET A 1 27.62 -14.64 -16.71
CA MET A 1 28.55 -15.52 -16.01
C MET A 1 29.30 -14.64 -15.02
N GLU A 2 28.97 -14.83 -13.74
CA GLU A 2 29.86 -14.77 -12.56
C GLU A 2 30.82 -13.58 -12.35
N THR A 3 30.66 -12.94 -11.19
CA THR A 3 31.57 -11.98 -10.54
C THR A 3 32.99 -12.52 -10.37
N PRO A 4 33.99 -11.62 -10.22
CA PRO A 4 34.85 -11.76 -9.04
C PRO A 4 35.28 -10.45 -8.35
N TYR A 5 34.98 -10.37 -7.02
CA TYR A 5 35.79 -9.94 -5.85
C TYR A 5 36.89 -8.86 -5.99
N ALA A 6 37.40 -8.14 -4.98
CA ALA A 6 37.10 -7.76 -3.60
C ALA A 6 38.13 -6.64 -3.29
N VAL A 7 37.79 -5.60 -2.51
CA VAL A 7 38.77 -4.57 -2.13
C VAL A 7 39.25 -4.85 -0.69
N PRO A 8 40.56 -4.75 -0.37
CA PRO A 8 41.13 -5.21 0.89
C PRO A 8 40.76 -4.32 2.08
N VAL A 9 40.68 -4.93 3.27
CA VAL A 9 40.55 -4.30 4.59
C VAL A 9 41.93 -4.30 5.26
N ASP A 10 42.15 -3.38 6.19
CA ASP A 10 43.31 -3.21 7.10
C ASP A 10 44.39 -2.25 6.56
N ASP A 11 44.95 -1.27 7.27
CA ASP A 11 44.83 -0.83 8.66
C ASP A 11 45.68 0.45 8.78
N ILE A 12 45.15 1.61 9.17
CA ILE A 12 45.97 2.67 9.80
C ILE A 12 45.18 3.38 10.91
N ALA A 13 45.42 2.87 12.12
CA ALA A 13 45.66 3.60 13.38
C ALA A 13 44.70 4.73 13.79
N LYS A 14 44.03 4.53 14.93
CA LYS A 14 43.64 5.64 15.82
C LYS A 14 44.88 6.19 16.54
N PRO A 15 44.96 7.53 16.64
CA PRO A 15 45.12 8.14 17.96
C PRO A 15 44.00 9.15 18.23
N ASN A 16 43.32 8.91 19.34
CA ASN A 16 42.59 9.84 20.20
C ASN A 16 42.77 11.37 19.99
N ALA A 17 41.70 12.03 19.53
CA ALA A 17 41.27 13.34 20.04
C ALA A 17 39.76 13.51 19.80
N ASN A 18 39.00 13.75 20.87
CA ASN A 18 37.59 14.18 20.85
C ASN A 18 37.55 15.71 20.63
N PRO A 19 36.46 16.41 20.20
CA PRO A 19 35.10 16.00 19.83
C PRO A 19 34.54 16.72 18.58
N ALA A 20 34.30 16.04 17.46
CA ALA A 20 33.36 16.50 16.44
C ALA A 20 33.06 15.32 15.51
N GLN A 21 31.82 14.82 15.52
CA GLN A 21 31.41 13.87 14.51
C GLN A 21 31.47 14.57 13.15
N VAL A 22 32.49 14.22 12.36
CA VAL A 22 32.50 14.53 10.93
C VAL A 22 31.40 13.66 10.33
N VAL A 23 30.20 14.22 10.26
CA VAL A 23 29.11 13.72 9.43
C VAL A 23 29.63 13.84 8.00
N VAL A 24 30.19 12.74 7.49
CA VAL A 24 30.49 12.62 6.07
C VAL A 24 29.12 12.59 5.38
N ALA A 25 28.69 13.75 4.91
CA ALA A 25 27.55 13.88 4.02
C ALA A 25 27.90 13.14 2.72
N ILE A 26 27.56 11.86 2.67
CA ILE A 26 27.38 11.17 1.40
C ILE A 26 26.23 11.92 0.72
N PRO A 27 26.42 12.48 -0.49
CA PRO A 27 25.29 12.92 -1.28
C PRO A 27 24.50 11.66 -1.59
N VAL A 28 23.44 11.41 -0.82
CA VAL A 28 22.37 10.54 -1.28
C VAL A 28 21.81 11.27 -2.48
N GLU A 29 22.13 10.78 -3.67
CA GLU A 29 21.41 11.15 -4.87
C GLU A 29 19.96 10.76 -4.62
N GLU A 30 19.18 11.73 -4.14
CA GLU A 30 17.76 11.62 -3.89
C GLU A 30 17.15 11.33 -5.25
N THR A 31 16.95 10.04 -5.54
CA THR A 31 16.21 9.60 -6.72
C THR A 31 14.92 10.36 -6.65
N LYS A 32 14.72 11.37 -7.50
CA LYS A 32 13.60 12.30 -7.43
C LYS A 32 12.31 11.49 -7.34
N ILE A 33 11.80 11.31 -6.12
CA ILE A 33 10.64 10.48 -5.89
C ILE A 33 9.48 11.33 -6.36
N ASP A 34 9.00 11.08 -7.57
CA ASP A 34 7.84 11.78 -8.10
C ASP A 34 6.63 11.46 -7.22
N ARG A 35 6.18 12.45 -6.45
CA ARG A 35 4.99 12.38 -5.60
C ARG A 35 3.89 13.23 -6.21
N ASP A 36 2.65 12.80 -6.02
CA ASP A 36 1.49 13.60 -6.38
C ASP A 36 1.28 14.77 -5.40
N PRO A 37 0.38 15.73 -5.72
CA PRO A 37 0.03 16.81 -4.80
C PRO A 37 -0.51 16.35 -3.44
N SER A 38 -1.02 15.11 -3.35
CA SER A 38 -1.50 14.46 -2.12
C SER A 38 -0.37 13.73 -1.35
N GLY A 39 0.87 13.80 -1.84
CA GLY A 39 2.05 13.15 -1.28
C GLY A 39 2.13 11.63 -1.47
N ILE A 40 1.34 11.06 -2.39
CA ILE A 40 1.33 9.65 -2.81
C ILE A 40 2.44 9.42 -3.83
N LEU A 41 3.11 8.28 -3.72
CA LEU A 41 4.26 7.92 -4.56
C LEU A 41 3.80 7.50 -5.97
N LEU A 42 4.41 8.05 -7.02
CA LEU A 42 4.15 7.64 -8.40
C LEU A 42 5.15 6.57 -8.85
N GLY A 43 4.72 5.68 -9.74
CA GLY A 43 5.58 4.69 -10.36
C GLY A 43 6.00 3.51 -9.48
N LYS A 44 5.72 3.54 -8.17
CA LYS A 44 6.06 2.45 -7.24
C LYS A 44 5.10 2.41 -6.04
N TRP A 45 4.88 1.21 -5.53
CA TRP A 45 4.11 0.99 -4.30
C TRP A 45 4.83 1.57 -3.08
N GLU A 46 4.08 2.26 -2.21
CA GLU A 46 4.61 2.81 -0.95
C GLU A 46 4.91 1.71 0.07
N ALA A 47 4.11 0.64 0.07
CA ALA A 47 4.27 -0.53 0.93
C ALA A 47 4.54 -1.80 0.11
N GLN A 48 5.37 -2.69 0.66
CA GLN A 48 5.58 -4.04 0.13
C GLN A 48 4.35 -4.92 0.40
N LEU A 49 4.08 -5.87 -0.51
CA LEU A 49 2.91 -6.74 -0.40
C LEU A 49 2.94 -7.58 0.91
N CYS A 50 4.10 -8.14 1.28
CA CYS A 50 4.26 -8.88 2.56
C CYS A 50 4.53 -8.00 3.79
N GLY A 51 4.51 -6.66 3.67
CA GLY A 51 4.77 -5.76 4.80
C GLY A 51 3.70 -5.81 5.90
N CYS A 52 2.54 -6.42 5.64
CA CYS A 52 1.45 -6.51 6.62
C CYS A 52 1.80 -7.36 7.87
N CYS A 53 2.73 -8.30 7.74
CA CYS A 53 3.14 -9.20 8.82
C CYS A 53 3.99 -8.50 9.90
N THR A 54 4.48 -7.28 9.63
CA THR A 54 5.37 -6.53 10.53
C THR A 54 4.64 -5.48 11.37
N HIS A 55 3.46 -5.02 10.91
CA HIS A 55 2.63 -4.02 11.59
C HIS A 55 1.16 -4.51 11.67
N CYS A 56 0.90 -5.46 12.56
CA CYS A 56 -0.41 -6.10 12.73
C CYS A 56 -1.54 -5.22 13.30
N VAL A 57 -1.31 -3.93 13.59
CA VAL A 57 -2.33 -3.02 14.13
C VAL A 57 -2.38 -1.73 13.30
N PRO A 58 -3.54 -1.18 12.89
CA PRO A 58 -4.90 -1.72 12.82
C PRO A 58 -5.25 -2.35 11.45
N ASN A 59 -4.38 -2.23 10.45
CA ASN A 59 -4.80 -2.33 9.04
C ASN A 59 -4.94 -3.77 8.53
N CYS A 60 -4.02 -4.67 8.89
CA CYS A 60 -4.17 -6.10 8.58
C CYS A 60 -5.36 -6.71 9.35
N LEU A 61 -5.56 -6.27 10.59
CA LEU A 61 -6.67 -6.72 11.43
C LEU A 61 -8.02 -6.26 10.85
N MET A 62 -8.16 -4.98 10.51
CA MET A 62 -9.37 -4.43 9.89
C MET A 62 -9.64 -5.00 8.50
N ALA A 63 -8.60 -5.19 7.67
CA ALA A 63 -8.74 -5.86 6.38
C ALA A 63 -9.18 -7.32 6.51
N THR A 64 -8.79 -8.00 7.59
CA THR A 64 -9.15 -9.40 7.84
C THR A 64 -10.55 -9.55 8.45
N PHE A 65 -10.89 -8.74 9.46
CA PHE A 65 -12.17 -8.84 10.17
C PHE A 65 -13.30 -8.02 9.55
N CYS A 66 -12.98 -6.94 8.85
CA CYS A 66 -13.94 -6.04 8.21
C CYS A 66 -13.46 -5.62 6.80
N PRO A 67 -13.26 -6.58 5.88
CA PRO A 67 -12.79 -6.29 4.53
C PRO A 67 -13.74 -5.35 3.78
N CYS A 68 -15.05 -5.43 4.04
CA CYS A 68 -16.06 -4.56 3.41
C CYS A 68 -15.86 -3.07 3.75
N ILE A 69 -15.51 -2.75 5.00
CA ILE A 69 -15.24 -1.37 5.42
C ILE A 69 -13.97 -0.86 4.74
N SER A 70 -12.91 -1.65 4.78
CA SER A 70 -11.62 -1.30 4.18
C SER A 70 -11.76 -1.09 2.67
N VAL A 71 -12.49 -1.97 1.98
CA VAL A 71 -12.82 -1.84 0.55
C VAL A 71 -13.65 -0.59 0.29
N ALA A 72 -14.65 -0.29 1.12
CA ALA A 72 -15.48 0.92 0.98
C ALA A 72 -14.67 2.21 1.18
N GLN A 73 -13.77 2.24 2.17
CA GLN A 73 -12.88 3.38 2.43
C GLN A 73 -11.95 3.64 1.26
N ILE A 74 -11.31 2.60 0.72
CA ILE A 74 -10.42 2.72 -0.43
C ILE A 74 -11.21 3.12 -1.68
N SER A 75 -12.38 2.51 -1.91
CA SER A 75 -13.22 2.81 -3.06
C SER A 75 -13.69 4.27 -3.06
N ALA A 76 -14.08 4.79 -1.89
CA ALA A 76 -14.42 6.19 -1.70
C ALA A 76 -13.20 7.10 -1.91
N ARG A 77 -12.04 6.75 -1.34
CA ARG A 77 -10.78 7.49 -1.50
C ARG A 77 -10.36 7.60 -2.97
N LEU A 78 -10.47 6.50 -3.71
CA LEU A 78 -10.21 6.44 -5.15
C LEU A 78 -11.34 7.06 -6.00
N GLY A 79 -12.48 7.40 -5.42
CA GLY A 79 -13.62 7.96 -6.15
C GLY A 79 -14.31 6.97 -7.10
N MET A 80 -14.15 5.66 -6.89
CA MET A 80 -14.82 4.63 -7.70
C MET A 80 -16.31 4.52 -7.38
N THR A 81 -16.66 4.65 -6.10
CA THR A 81 -18.04 4.68 -5.62
C THR A 81 -18.09 5.40 -4.27
N THR A 82 -19.27 5.79 -3.83
CA THR A 82 -19.43 6.38 -2.50
C THR A 82 -19.33 5.28 -1.43
N TYR A 83 -18.84 5.66 -0.24
CA TYR A 83 -18.72 4.75 0.90
C TYR A 83 -20.04 4.04 1.23
N THR A 84 -21.15 4.80 1.25
CA THR A 84 -22.48 4.27 1.54
C THR A 84 -22.95 3.26 0.49
N CYS A 85 -22.77 3.56 -0.81
CA CYS A 85 -23.15 2.64 -1.87
C CYS A 85 -22.36 1.33 -1.78
N ALA A 86 -21.03 1.40 -1.60
CA ALA A 86 -20.20 0.21 -1.43
C ALA A 86 -20.67 -0.65 -0.24
N LEU A 87 -20.93 -0.01 0.90
CA LEU A 87 -21.35 -0.72 2.11
C LEU A 87 -22.71 -1.41 1.93
N LEU A 88 -23.69 -0.70 1.35
CA LEU A 88 -25.01 -1.27 1.07
C LEU A 88 -24.93 -2.46 0.11
N THR A 89 -24.11 -2.38 -0.94
CA THR A 89 -23.89 -3.51 -1.85
C THR A 89 -23.36 -4.73 -1.10
N PHE A 90 -22.38 -4.56 -0.21
CA PHE A 90 -21.86 -5.69 0.58
C PHE A 90 -22.89 -6.23 1.57
N VAL A 91 -23.63 -5.37 2.29
CA VAL A 91 -24.67 -5.81 3.23
C VAL A 91 -25.75 -6.62 2.53
N LEU A 92 -26.23 -6.15 1.38
CA LEU A 92 -27.23 -6.88 0.59
C LEU A 92 -26.65 -8.21 0.07
N LEU A 93 -25.42 -8.23 -0.42
CA LEU A 93 -24.79 -9.48 -0.87
C LEU A 93 -24.63 -10.49 0.27
N PHE A 94 -24.18 -10.07 1.45
CA PHE A 94 -24.07 -10.96 2.61
C PHE A 94 -25.43 -11.45 3.11
N ALA A 95 -26.47 -10.61 3.06
CA ALA A 95 -27.81 -10.98 3.51
C ALA A 95 -28.52 -11.94 2.55
N PHE A 96 -28.31 -11.79 1.24
CA PHE A 96 -29.08 -12.51 0.22
C PHE A 96 -28.31 -13.62 -0.50
N THR A 97 -26.98 -13.68 -0.40
CA THR A 97 -26.17 -14.62 -1.18
C THR A 97 -25.14 -15.34 -0.30
N CYS A 98 -25.44 -16.60 0.07
CA CYS A 98 -24.58 -17.47 0.89
C CYS A 98 -23.31 -17.95 0.15
N GLY A 99 -22.41 -17.03 -0.21
CA GLY A 99 -21.07 -17.34 -0.73
C GLY A 99 -20.58 -16.45 -1.87
N PHE A 100 -21.48 -15.80 -2.61
CA PHE A 100 -21.09 -14.89 -3.70
C PHE A 100 -20.40 -13.62 -3.19
N ALA A 101 -20.66 -13.22 -1.95
CA ALA A 101 -20.01 -12.08 -1.32
C ALA A 101 -18.47 -12.18 -1.34
N HIS A 102 -17.90 -13.38 -1.16
CA HIS A 102 -16.45 -13.57 -1.24
C HIS A 102 -15.89 -13.40 -2.66
N VAL A 103 -16.63 -13.88 -3.68
CA VAL A 103 -16.25 -13.71 -5.08
C VAL A 103 -16.30 -12.23 -5.46
N VAL A 104 -17.35 -11.52 -5.04
CA VAL A 104 -17.47 -10.07 -5.28
C VAL A 104 -16.36 -9.31 -4.56
N LEU A 105 -16.06 -9.62 -3.30
CA LEU A 105 -14.94 -9.03 -2.56
C LEU A 105 -13.62 -9.23 -3.29
N PHE A 106 -13.35 -10.45 -3.77
CA PHE A 106 -12.13 -10.75 -4.53
C PHE A 106 -12.02 -9.90 -5.81
N VAL A 107 -13.08 -9.88 -6.63
CA VAL A 107 -13.11 -9.07 -7.87
C VAL A 107 -12.93 -7.59 -7.54
N TRP A 108 -13.55 -7.11 -6.47
CA TRP A 108 -13.44 -5.71 -6.05
C TRP A 108 -12.01 -5.35 -5.61
N ILE A 109 -11.36 -6.18 -4.81
CA ILE A 109 -9.96 -5.97 -4.40
C ILE A 109 -9.03 -5.95 -5.61
N TRP A 110 -9.23 -6.86 -6.56
CA TRP A 110 -8.46 -6.89 -7.80
C TRP A 110 -8.63 -5.60 -8.62
N GLN A 111 -9.88 -5.12 -8.77
CA GLN A 111 -10.17 -3.87 -9.46
C GLN A 111 -9.57 -2.66 -8.73
N LEU A 112 -9.62 -2.62 -7.39
CA LEU A 112 -8.97 -1.57 -6.61
C LEU A 112 -7.46 -1.54 -6.85
N ARG A 113 -6.81 -2.72 -6.93
CA ARG A 113 -5.37 -2.81 -7.21
C ARG A 113 -5.08 -2.29 -8.63
N GLN A 114 -5.84 -2.70 -9.64
CA GLN A 114 -5.71 -2.19 -11.02
C GLN A 114 -5.84 -0.67 -11.09
N MET A 115 -6.95 -0.14 -10.57
CA MET A 115 -7.25 1.28 -10.63
C MET A 115 -6.20 2.12 -9.91
N THR A 116 -5.71 1.64 -8.77
CA THR A 116 -4.60 2.28 -8.05
C THR A 116 -3.34 2.31 -8.93
N ARG A 117 -2.98 1.18 -9.55
CA ARG A 117 -1.80 1.12 -10.43
C ARG A 117 -1.91 2.04 -11.63
N GLU A 118 -3.06 2.04 -12.32
CA GLU A 118 -3.28 2.89 -13.49
C GLU A 118 -3.23 4.37 -13.15
N ARG A 119 -3.81 4.76 -12.01
CA ARG A 119 -3.87 6.14 -11.54
C ARG A 119 -2.51 6.66 -11.09
N PHE A 120 -1.73 5.86 -10.37
CA PHE A 120 -0.41 6.24 -9.86
C PHE A 120 0.75 5.77 -10.75
N LYS A 121 0.45 5.34 -11.99
CA LYS A 121 1.43 4.90 -13.01
C LYS A 121 2.38 3.79 -12.54
N ILE A 122 1.90 2.87 -11.70
CA ILE A 122 2.71 1.78 -11.15
C ILE A 122 2.82 0.63 -12.17
N PRO A 123 4.03 0.20 -12.55
CA PRO A 123 4.24 -0.90 -13.48
C PRO A 123 3.73 -2.22 -12.90
N GLY A 124 3.27 -3.12 -13.77
CA GLY A 124 2.72 -4.43 -13.40
C GLY A 124 1.73 -4.94 -14.45
N GLY A 125 1.17 -6.12 -14.23
CA GLY A 125 0.22 -6.76 -15.14
C GLY A 125 -1.07 -7.21 -14.46
N CYS A 126 -2.11 -7.42 -15.27
CA CYS A 126 -3.42 -7.89 -14.83
C CYS A 126 -3.35 -9.21 -14.04
N CYS A 127 -2.49 -10.13 -14.51
CA CYS A 127 -2.21 -11.42 -13.86
C CYS A 127 -1.56 -11.24 -12.48
N GLU A 128 -0.61 -10.31 -12.34
CA GLU A 128 0.04 -10.04 -11.06
C GLU A 128 -0.97 -9.56 -10.01
N ASP A 129 -1.89 -8.69 -10.41
CA ASP A 129 -2.94 -8.19 -9.52
C ASP A 129 -3.99 -9.23 -9.16
N TYR A 130 -4.33 -10.11 -10.10
CA TYR A 130 -5.17 -11.26 -9.83
C TYR A 130 -4.50 -12.16 -8.79
N CYS A 131 -3.24 -12.55 -9.01
CA CYS A 131 -2.50 -13.41 -8.11
C CYS A 131 -2.34 -12.78 -6.72
N ALA A 132 -1.93 -11.52 -6.62
CA ALA A 132 -1.79 -10.86 -5.31
C ALA A 132 -3.12 -10.81 -4.54
N SER A 133 -4.22 -10.50 -5.23
CA SER A 133 -5.56 -10.43 -4.63
C SER A 133 -6.07 -11.81 -4.21
N PHE A 134 -5.64 -12.88 -4.91
CA PHE A 134 -6.08 -14.25 -4.65
C PHE A 134 -5.29 -14.91 -3.52
N TRP A 135 -3.96 -14.80 -3.57
CA TRP A 135 -3.06 -15.49 -2.63
C TRP A 135 -2.96 -14.77 -1.28
N CYS A 136 -3.06 -13.44 -1.25
CA CYS A 136 -3.14 -12.68 0.00
C CYS A 136 -4.02 -11.43 -0.14
N PRO A 137 -5.36 -11.57 -0.02
CA PRO A 137 -6.29 -10.44 -0.15
C PRO A 137 -6.07 -9.38 0.92
N CYS A 138 -5.79 -9.76 2.18
CA CYS A 138 -5.56 -8.80 3.26
C CYS A 138 -4.27 -7.97 3.06
N CYS A 139 -3.20 -8.60 2.58
CA CYS A 139 -1.94 -7.96 2.21
C CYS A 139 -2.17 -6.92 1.11
N THR A 140 -2.87 -7.34 0.06
CA THR A 140 -3.20 -6.51 -1.10
C THR A 140 -4.02 -5.30 -0.66
N LEU A 141 -5.05 -5.52 0.16
CA LEU A 141 -5.90 -4.45 0.66
C LEU A 141 -5.11 -3.46 1.54
N THR A 142 -4.22 -3.98 2.40
CA THR A 142 -3.33 -3.17 3.26
C THR A 142 -2.35 -2.35 2.43
N GLN A 143 -1.75 -2.94 1.38
CA GLN A 143 -0.86 -2.25 0.46
C GLN A 143 -1.58 -1.09 -0.23
N ILE A 144 -2.77 -1.34 -0.78
CA ILE A 144 -3.57 -0.32 -1.45
C ILE A 144 -3.96 0.78 -0.46
N ALA A 145 -4.53 0.41 0.70
CA ALA A 145 -4.97 1.34 1.74
C ALA A 145 -3.85 2.29 2.20
N THR A 146 -2.64 1.73 2.37
CA THR A 146 -1.46 2.50 2.79
C THR A 146 -1.02 3.44 1.69
N HIS A 147 -0.99 2.96 0.45
CA HIS A 147 -0.60 3.77 -0.70
C HIS A 147 -1.57 4.94 -0.96
N VAL A 148 -2.89 4.72 -0.83
CA VAL A 148 -3.88 5.78 -1.03
C VAL A 148 -4.17 6.61 0.24
N LYS A 149 -3.51 6.26 1.35
CA LYS A 149 -3.70 6.84 2.69
C LYS A 149 -5.19 6.88 3.09
N SER A 150 -5.90 5.77 2.90
CA SER A 150 -7.35 5.69 3.17
C SER A 150 -7.71 5.64 4.66
N TYR A 151 -6.72 5.60 5.55
CA TYR A 151 -6.88 5.50 7.00
C TYR A 151 -5.77 6.26 7.72
N LYS A 152 -5.98 6.55 9.01
CA LYS A 152 -4.98 7.16 9.89
C LYS A 152 -4.32 6.07 10.75
N PRO A 153 -2.98 5.93 10.73
CA PRO A 153 -2.29 4.98 11.60
C PRO A 153 -2.61 5.26 13.08
N GLY A 154 -2.99 4.22 13.83
CA GLY A 154 -3.29 4.34 15.27
C GLY A 154 -4.73 4.71 15.63
N SER A 155 -5.62 4.96 14.66
CA SER A 155 -7.06 5.12 14.93
C SER A 155 -7.90 4.04 14.22
N CYS A 156 -8.89 3.49 14.92
CA CYS A 156 -9.89 2.58 14.37
C CYS A 156 -11.10 3.37 13.83
N ASP A 157 -10.85 4.24 12.84
CA ASP A 157 -11.92 4.99 12.21
C ASP A 157 -12.61 4.14 11.13
N PHE A 158 -13.91 3.93 11.28
CA PHE A 158 -14.75 3.25 10.30
C PHE A 158 -15.32 4.22 9.25
N GLY A 159 -15.14 5.53 9.45
CA GLY A 159 -15.70 6.57 8.58
C GLY A 159 -15.04 6.68 7.20
N PRO A 160 -15.70 7.36 6.25
CA PRO A 160 -15.16 7.60 4.92
C PRO A 160 -13.96 8.57 4.97
N PRO A 161 -12.85 8.29 4.27
CA PRO A 161 -11.79 9.26 4.06
C PRO A 161 -12.20 10.30 3.00
N ASP A 162 -11.51 11.45 2.96
CA ASP A 162 -11.71 12.44 1.89
C ASP A 162 -11.44 11.81 0.52
N THR A 163 -12.06 12.29 -0.56
CA THR A 163 -11.81 11.74 -1.90
C THR A 163 -10.54 12.33 -2.52
N LEU A 164 -9.75 11.52 -3.22
CA LEU A 164 -8.56 12.03 -3.93
C LEU A 164 -8.99 12.84 -5.16
N PRO A 165 -8.33 13.98 -5.44
CA PRO A 165 -8.63 14.78 -6.62
C PRO A 165 -8.43 13.96 -7.89
N ALA A 166 -9.30 14.16 -8.89
CA ALA A 166 -9.16 13.51 -10.18
C ALA A 166 -7.82 13.92 -10.82
N TYR A 167 -7.03 12.94 -11.27
CA TYR A 167 -5.82 13.23 -12.05
C TYR A 167 -6.24 13.79 -13.40
N LYS A 168 -5.65 14.93 -13.79
CA LYS A 168 -5.79 15.53 -15.10
C LYS A 168 -4.74 14.99 -16.06
#